data_AF-A0A1M4Y3I3-F1
#
_entry.id   AF-A0A1M4Y3I3-F1
#
_cell.length_a   1.000
_cell.length_b   1.000
_cell.length_c   1.000
_cell.angle_alpha   90.00
_cell.angle_beta   90.00
_cell.angle_gamma   90.00
#
_symmetry.space_group_name_H-M   'P 1'
#
loop_
_entity.id
_entity.type
_entity.pdbx_description
1 polymer ?
#
loop_
_entity_poly.entity_id
_entity_poly.type
_entity_poly.pdbx_seq_one_letter_code
_entity_poly.pdbx_strand_id
1 'polypeptide(L)'
;MLVIAHHNISDPVAFWSRAKEVTENLPGNLKVQSVFPSKDGKTGTCIWEADSAQDVQQFLDKNAGEFAKNFCYEVNMEQAMGLPKMQLADTLHG
;
A
#
# COMPACT_ATOMS: atom_id res chain seq x y z
N MET A 1 -5.61 7.33 -7.58
CA MET A 1 -6.22 7.72 -6.29
C MET A 1 -5.34 7.27 -5.13
N LEU A 2 -5.57 7.75 -3.91
CA LEU A 2 -4.88 7.23 -2.72
C LEU A 2 -5.72 6.16 -2.02
N VAL A 3 -5.07 5.06 -1.64
CA VAL A 3 -5.68 3.93 -0.96
C VAL A 3 -4.89 3.65 0.32
N ILE A 4 -5.60 3.43 1.43
CA ILE A 4 -5.01 2.89 2.65
C ILE A 4 -5.15 1.37 2.63
N ALA A 5 -4.08 0.68 2.96
CA ALA A 5 -4.12 -0.74 3.31
C ALA A 5 -3.76 -0.92 4.78
N HIS A 6 -4.64 -1.57 5.53
CA HIS A 6 -4.38 -2.05 6.89
C HIS A 6 -4.07 -3.54 6.86
N HIS A 7 -3.01 -3.93 7.55
CA HIS A 7 -2.56 -5.31 7.65
C HIS A 7 -2.68 -5.78 9.10
N ASN A 8 -3.39 -6.89 9.31
CA ASN A 8 -3.32 -7.66 10.56
C ASN A 8 -2.49 -8.91 10.29
N ILE A 9 -1.27 -8.94 10.82
CA ILE A 9 -0.19 -9.83 10.39
C ILE A 9 0.00 -10.95 11.42
N SER A 10 -0.14 -12.21 10.98
CA SER A 10 0.04 -13.40 11.80
C SER A 10 1.50 -13.88 11.86
N ASP A 11 2.28 -13.64 10.80
CA ASP A 11 3.71 -13.92 10.74
C ASP A 11 4.49 -12.68 10.27
N PRO A 12 5.00 -11.86 11.21
CA PRO A 12 5.72 -10.63 10.85
C PRO A 12 6.95 -10.88 9.97
N VAL A 13 7.74 -11.93 10.24
CA VAL A 13 8.99 -12.16 9.52
C VAL A 13 8.69 -12.54 8.07
N ALA A 14 7.76 -13.47 7.86
CA ALA A 14 7.36 -13.89 6.53
C ALA A 14 6.67 -12.76 5.76
N PHE A 15 5.74 -12.04 6.40
CA PHE A 15 5.01 -10.93 5.78
C PHE A 15 5.94 -9.83 5.29
N TRP A 16 6.84 -9.32 6.14
CA TRP A 16 7.72 -8.20 5.76
C TRP A 16 8.79 -8.60 4.74
N SER A 17 9.28 -9.85 4.80
CA SER A 17 10.15 -10.39 3.75
C SER A 17 9.43 -10.45 2.41
N ARG A 18 8.20 -10.98 2.40
CA ARG A 18 7.38 -11.09 1.20
C ARG A 18 6.98 -9.72 0.65
N ALA A 19 6.62 -8.79 1.53
CA ALA A 19 6.29 -7.40 1.17
C ALA A 19 7.46 -6.73 0.44
N LYS A 20 8.69 -6.88 0.95
CA LYS A 20 9.89 -6.35 0.29
C LYS A 20 10.02 -6.90 -1.13
N GLU A 21 9.98 -8.22 -1.29
CA GLU A 21 10.11 -8.90 -2.59
C GLU A 21 9.08 -8.41 -3.62
N VAL A 22 7.80 -8.33 -3.23
CA VAL A 22 6.73 -7.97 -4.19
C VAL A 22 6.71 -6.49 -4.54
N THR A 23 7.22 -5.63 -3.66
CA THR A 23 7.30 -4.19 -3.94
C THR A 23 8.45 -3.81 -4.86
N GLU A 24 9.42 -4.70 -5.10
CA GLU A 24 10.50 -4.48 -6.07
C GLU A 24 9.98 -4.51 -7.52
N ASN A 25 8.88 -5.21 -7.78
CA ASN A 25 8.29 -5.37 -9.12
C ASN A 25 6.76 -5.21 -9.08
N LEU A 26 6.30 -4.00 -8.79
CA LEU A 26 4.86 -3.70 -8.76
C LEU A 26 4.25 -3.63 -10.17
N PRO A 27 2.98 -4.04 -10.32
CA PRO A 27 2.19 -3.71 -11.51
C PRO A 27 2.19 -2.19 -11.76
N GLY A 28 2.19 -1.76 -13.02
CA GLY A 28 2.31 -0.34 -13.37
C GLY A 28 1.18 0.56 -12.84
N ASN A 29 0.03 -0.01 -12.48
CA ASN A 29 -1.08 0.70 -11.86
C ASN A 29 -1.00 0.76 -10.33
N LEU A 30 0.05 0.21 -9.70
CA LEU A 30 0.23 0.20 -8.24
C LEU A 30 1.54 0.87 -7.85
N LYS A 31 1.49 1.76 -6.87
CA LYS A 31 2.68 2.40 -6.31
C LYS A 31 2.53 2.58 -4.80
N VAL A 32 3.54 2.15 -4.04
CA VAL A 32 3.60 2.36 -2.59
C VAL A 32 4.16 3.75 -2.31
N GLN A 33 3.41 4.57 -1.58
CA GLN A 33 3.84 5.91 -1.12
C GLN A 33 4.56 5.84 0.21
N SER A 34 4.02 5.05 1.15
CA SER A 34 4.55 4.97 2.51
C SER A 34 4.14 3.66 3.16
N VAL A 35 5.00 3.17 4.05
CA VAL A 35 4.81 1.93 4.81
C VAL A 35 5.11 2.23 6.28
N PHE A 36 4.14 1.97 7.15
CA PHE A 36 4.22 2.23 8.58
C PHE A 36 4.02 0.93 9.37
N PRO A 37 5.08 0.15 9.59
CA PRO A 37 5.01 -1.04 10.44
C PRO A 37 4.84 -0.65 11.92
N SER A 38 4.06 -1.42 12.68
CA SER A 38 4.08 -1.36 14.14
C SER A 38 5.43 -1.82 14.68
N LYS A 39 5.77 -1.42 15.91
CA LYS A 39 7.05 -1.77 16.54
C LYS A 39 7.28 -3.28 16.66
N ASP A 40 6.21 -4.06 16.82
CA ASP A 40 6.24 -5.52 16.87
C ASP A 40 6.00 -6.20 15.51
N GLY A 41 5.77 -5.41 14.46
CA GLY A 41 5.54 -5.86 13.09
C GLY A 41 4.23 -6.61 12.86
N LYS A 42 3.33 -6.68 13.84
CA LYS A 42 2.04 -7.40 13.74
C LYS A 42 0.93 -6.59 13.09
N THR A 43 1.15 -5.29 12.94
CA THR A 43 0.26 -4.40 12.21
C THR A 43 1.08 -3.57 11.24
N GLY A 44 0.48 -3.23 10.10
CA GLY A 44 1.05 -2.27 9.18
C GLY A 44 -0.03 -1.41 8.55
N THR A 45 0.31 -0.15 8.31
CA THR A 45 -0.51 0.74 7.49
C THR A 45 0.32 1.19 6.29
N CYS A 46 -0.20 0.99 5.08
CA CYS A 46 0.44 1.45 3.85
C CYS A 46 -0.45 2.46 3.13
N ILE A 47 0.19 3.46 2.51
CA ILE A 47 -0.46 4.37 1.56
C ILE A 47 -0.05 3.94 0.16
N TRP A 48 -1.04 3.77 -0.72
CA TRP A 48 -0.86 3.36 -2.10
C TRP A 48 -1.44 4.41 -3.05
N GLU A 49 -0.81 4.58 -4.21
CA GLU A 49 -1.43 5.12 -5.42
C GLU A 49 -1.91 3.94 -6.27
N ALA A 50 -3.18 3.92 -6.64
CA ALA A 50 -3.80 2.88 -7.47
C ALA A 50 -4.98 3.42 -8.30
N ASP A 51 -5.59 2.57 -9.14
CA ASP A 51 -6.83 2.87 -9.87
C ASP A 51 -8.10 2.56 -9.05
N SER A 52 -8.02 1.66 -8.06
CA SER A 52 -9.10 1.34 -7.13
C SER A 52 -8.57 0.73 -5.83
N ALA A 53 -9.35 0.79 -4.74
CA ALA A 53 -9.02 0.03 -3.52
C ALA A 53 -9.05 -1.49 -3.75
N GLN A 54 -9.87 -1.96 -4.70
CA GLN A 54 -9.98 -3.38 -5.04
C GLN A 54 -8.70 -3.93 -5.66
N ASP A 55 -8.00 -3.16 -6.51
CA ASP A 55 -6.74 -3.59 -7.11
C ASP A 55 -5.65 -3.82 -6.04
N VAL A 56 -5.58 -2.92 -5.06
CA VAL A 56 -4.66 -3.04 -3.91
C VAL A 56 -5.03 -4.25 -3.05
N GLN A 57 -6.34 -4.43 -2.75
CA GLN A 57 -6.84 -5.57 -1.97
C GLN A 57 -6.46 -6.91 -2.64
N GLN A 58 -6.78 -7.07 -3.93
CA GLN A 58 -6.48 -8.30 -4.66
C GLN A 58 -4.98 -8.57 -4.76
N PHE A 59 -4.18 -7.53 -5.00
CA PHE A 59 -2.73 -7.65 -5.03
C PHE A 59 -2.18 -8.14 -3.68
N LEU A 60 -2.60 -7.52 -2.58
CA LEU A 60 -2.13 -7.88 -1.24
C LEU A 60 -2.61 -9.27 -0.82
N ASP A 61 -3.86 -9.62 -1.07
CA ASP A 61 -4.41 -10.93 -0.70
C ASP A 61 -3.74 -12.05 -1.49
N LYS A 62 -3.46 -11.82 -2.79
CA LYS A 62 -2.73 -12.79 -3.62
C LYS A 62 -1.30 -13.01 -3.15
N ASN A 63 -0.62 -11.95 -2.70
CA ASN A 63 0.83 -11.99 -2.49
C ASN A 63 1.25 -12.15 -1.04
N ALA A 64 0.42 -11.70 -0.09
CA ALA A 64 0.72 -11.66 1.34
C ALA A 64 -0.46 -12.12 2.21
N GLY A 65 -1.59 -12.54 1.60
CA GLY A 65 -2.78 -13.02 2.30
C GLY A 65 -2.56 -14.29 3.14
N GLU A 66 -1.49 -15.05 2.84
CA GLU A 66 -1.06 -16.19 3.66
C GLU A 66 -0.59 -15.75 5.07
N PHE A 67 -0.02 -14.54 5.19
CA PHE A 67 0.61 -14.05 6.42
C PHE A 67 -0.16 -12.90 7.07
N ALA A 68 -1.18 -12.36 6.41
CA ALA A 68 -1.96 -11.25 6.93
C ALA A 68 -3.38 -11.20 6.38
N LYS A 69 -4.29 -10.63 7.17
CA LYS A 69 -5.58 -10.15 6.68
C LYS A 69 -5.46 -8.68 6.31
N ASN A 70 -5.77 -8.36 5.06
CA ASN A 70 -5.66 -7.01 4.53
C ASN A 70 -7.04 -6.36 4.45
N PHE A 71 -7.10 -5.06 4.69
CA PHE A 71 -8.30 -4.26 4.48
C PHE A 71 -7.93 -2.96 3.77
N CYS A 72 -8.46 -2.77 2.57
CA CYS A 72 -8.15 -1.62 1.73
C CYS A 72 -9.37 -0.70 1.55
N TYR A 73 -9.13 0.61 1.56
CA TYR A 73 -10.17 1.61 1.30
C TYR A 73 -9.59 2.86 0.65
N GLU A 74 -10.42 3.54 -0.12
CA GLU A 74 -10.08 4.80 -0.78
C GLU A 74 -10.03 5.94 0.24
N VAL A 75 -9.01 6.80 0.10
CA VAL A 75 -8.88 8.00 0.93
C VAL A 75 -9.84 9.07 0.42
N ASN A 76 -10.64 9.64 1.31
CA ASN A 76 -11.33 10.89 1.04
C ASN A 76 -10.31 12.04 0.99
N MET A 77 -9.79 12.33 -0.21
CA MET A 77 -8.72 13.31 -0.40
C MET A 77 -9.12 14.75 -0.05
N GLU A 78 -10.41 15.09 -0.12
CA GLU A 78 -10.90 16.44 0.21
C GLU A 78 -10.87 16.73 1.72
N GLN A 79 -10.99 15.69 2.53
CA GLN A 79 -10.99 15.79 4.01
C GLN A 79 -9.68 15.32 4.64
N ALA A 80 -8.79 14.73 3.84
CA ALA A 80 -7.51 14.22 4.32
C ALA A 80 -6.51 15.34 4.59
N MET A 81 -5.76 15.20 5.69
CA MET A 81 -4.67 16.10 6.05
C MET A 81 -3.34 15.37 5.97
N GLY A 82 -2.29 16.06 5.54
CA GLY A 82 -0.95 15.47 5.44
C GLY A 82 -0.77 14.51 4.27
N LEU A 83 -1.49 14.73 3.17
CA LEU A 83 -1.36 13.93 1.96
C LEU A 83 0.10 13.90 1.45
N PRO A 84 0.58 12.76 0.95
CA PRO A 84 1.90 12.70 0.32
C PRO A 84 1.94 13.66 -0.87
N LYS A 85 3.13 14.20 -1.15
CA LYS A 85 3.36 14.91 -2.41
C LYS A 85 3.26 13.88 -3.53
N MET A 86 2.12 13.83 -4.20
CA MET A 86 1.98 13.03 -5.41
C MET A 86 2.95 13.61 -6.42
N GLN A 87 3.91 12.79 -6.85
CA GLN A 87 4.84 13.18 -7.89
C GLN A 87 4.05 13.16 -9.19
N LEU A 88 3.33 14.25 -9.47
CA LEU A 88 2.86 14.55 -10.82
C LEU A 88 4.11 14.48 -11.69
N ALA A 89 4.10 13.62 -12.69
CA ALA A 89 5.10 13.69 -13.73
C ALA A 89 5.13 15.14 -14.22
N ASP A 90 6.27 15.80 -14.09
CA ASP A 90 6.54 17.10 -14.68
C ASP A 90 6.41 16.95 -16.21
N THR A 91 5.19 16.96 -16.72
CA THR A 91 4.87 17.04 -18.14
C THR A 91 4.29 18.41 -18.44
N LEU A 92 5.06 19.46 -18.10
CA LEU A 92 4.93 20.79 -18.67
C LEU A 92 6.31 21.48 -18.62
N HIS A 93 7.26 20.99 -19.41
CA HIS A 93 8.36 21.80 -19.93
C HIS A 93 8.44 21.53 -21.44
N GLY A 94 8.15 22.57 -22.21
CA GLY A 94 8.15 22.59 -23.68
C GLY A 94 7.37 23.79 -24.18
#